data_AF-A0A3A4XTM2-F1
#
_entry.id   AF-A0A3A4XTM2-F1
#
_cell.length_a   1.000
_cell.length_b   1.000
_cell.length_c   1.000
_cell.angle_alpha   90.00
_cell.angle_beta   90.00
_cell.angle_gamma   90.00
#
_symmetry.space_group_name_H-M   'P 1'
#
loop_
_entity.id
_entity.type
_entity.pdbx_description
1 polymer ?
#
loop_
_entity_poly.entity_id
_entity_poly.type
_entity_poly.pdbx_seq_one_letter_code
_entity_poly.pdbx_strand_id
1 'polypeptide(L)'
;MLPNFCPIYIHQQFSFSGYPQNQSDKFFDQFFIGGQQPGKRGRGANGKTIVLAAVEKQGKKFGRIRLQVVPDCSGAVLEQFVSTNVTTGTTVITDGWKGYNFTLKAYTHHKIIASKTDDKSSILPGVHRIASLVKRLILGTFQGRFGPEHLQNYMDEYVFRFNRRKSRNIGKKFMRIAQQVTSSTKMTYKQILGGTSPYCLLAN
;
A
#
# COMPACT_ATOMS: atom_id res chain seq x y z
N MET A 1 5.06 -25.46 -0.08
CA MET A 1 5.46 -24.69 1.11
C MET A 1 5.43 -23.21 0.73
N LEU A 2 4.47 -22.46 1.25
CA LEU A 2 4.42 -21.01 1.04
C LEU A 2 5.65 -20.39 1.72
N PRO A 3 6.39 -19.46 1.09
CA PRO A 3 7.48 -18.80 1.77
C PRO A 3 6.91 -18.10 2.99
N ASN A 4 7.49 -18.41 4.15
CA ASN A 4 7.16 -17.82 5.44
C ASN A 4 7.09 -16.30 5.28
N PHE A 5 5.87 -15.75 5.29
CA PHE A 5 5.65 -14.32 5.48
C PHE A 5 6.17 -14.02 6.88
N CYS A 6 7.39 -13.49 6.96
CA CYS A 6 7.99 -13.10 8.22
C CYS A 6 7.08 -12.07 8.92
N PRO A 7 6.46 -12.40 10.07
CA PRO A 7 5.46 -11.53 10.69
C PRO A 7 6.04 -10.40 11.55
N ILE A 8 7.37 -10.33 11.78
CA ILE A 8 7.83 -9.79 13.08
C ILE A 8 8.47 -8.38 13.05
N TYR A 9 8.87 -7.74 11.94
CA TYR A 9 9.55 -6.42 12.06
C TYR A 9 9.23 -5.30 11.06
N ILE A 10 8.19 -5.42 10.23
CA ILE A 10 7.98 -4.44 9.13
C ILE A 10 7.11 -3.25 9.54
N HIS A 11 6.40 -3.33 10.65
CA HIS A 11 5.40 -2.29 10.93
C HIS A 11 5.88 -1.13 11.77
N GLN A 12 7.02 -1.13 12.47
CA GLN A 12 7.24 -0.09 13.47
C GLN A 12 7.70 1.28 12.92
N GLN A 13 8.38 1.35 11.77
CA GLN A 13 8.94 2.64 11.29
C GLN A 13 8.07 3.39 10.26
N PHE A 14 7.16 2.66 9.62
CA PHE A 14 5.99 3.21 8.96
C PHE A 14 4.71 2.99 9.79
N SER A 15 4.77 2.48 11.04
CA SER A 15 3.60 2.47 11.93
C SER A 15 3.22 3.88 12.32
N PHE A 16 1.91 4.07 12.50
CA PHE A 16 1.36 5.24 13.15
C PHE A 16 1.70 5.32 14.65
N SER A 17 2.62 4.52 15.20
CA SER A 17 2.87 4.38 16.65
C SER A 17 3.48 5.62 17.34
N GLY A 18 3.45 6.78 16.68
CA GLY A 18 3.78 8.08 17.25
C GLY A 18 2.96 9.24 16.66
N TYR A 19 1.84 8.97 15.98
CA TYR A 19 0.93 9.98 15.45
C TYR A 19 -0.50 9.66 15.84
N PRO A 20 -1.30 10.63 16.31
CA PRO A 20 -2.70 10.39 16.63
C PRO A 20 -3.40 9.81 15.40
N GLN A 21 -3.91 8.59 15.56
CA GLN A 21 -4.78 7.96 14.59
C GLN A 21 -6.12 8.67 14.68
N ASN A 22 -6.31 9.70 13.86
CA ASN A 22 -7.62 10.28 13.73
C ASN A 22 -8.56 9.21 13.17
N GLN A 23 -9.72 9.04 13.80
CA GLN A 23 -10.80 8.11 13.44
C GLN A 23 -11.50 8.54 12.13
N SER A 24 -10.72 8.83 11.10
CA SER A 24 -11.19 9.22 9.79
C SER A 24 -11.36 8.00 8.90
N ASP A 25 -12.45 7.95 8.14
CA ASP A 25 -12.74 6.85 7.21
C ASP A 25 -11.54 6.54 6.31
N LYS A 26 -11.33 5.25 6.04
CA LYS A 26 -10.27 4.79 5.13
C LYS A 26 -10.90 4.16 3.89
N PHE A 27 -10.50 4.64 2.72
CA PHE A 27 -10.77 3.95 1.47
C PHE A 27 -9.75 2.84 1.28
N PHE A 28 -10.22 1.65 0.90
CA PHE A 28 -9.38 0.49 0.67
C PHE A 28 -9.74 -0.17 -0.67
N ASP A 29 -8.72 -0.40 -1.50
CA ASP A 29 -8.84 -1.14 -2.76
C ASP A 29 -7.49 -1.74 -3.14
N GLN A 30 -7.51 -2.62 -4.14
CA GLN A 30 -6.31 -3.09 -4.82
C GLN A 30 -6.15 -2.44 -6.19
N PHE A 31 -4.91 -2.33 -6.65
CA PHE A 31 -4.61 -2.04 -8.05
C PHE A 31 -3.45 -2.90 -8.54
N PHE A 32 -3.28 -2.93 -9.85
CA PHE A 32 -2.31 -3.79 -10.53
C PHE A 32 -1.26 -2.95 -11.25
N ILE A 33 0.01 -3.30 -11.08
CA ILE A 33 1.16 -2.72 -11.79
C ILE A 33 1.82 -3.83 -12.63
N GLY A 34 2.19 -3.52 -13.86
CA GLY A 34 2.82 -4.45 -14.79
C GLY A 34 2.56 -4.08 -16.24
N GLY A 35 3.39 -4.59 -17.14
CA GLY A 35 3.22 -4.39 -18.58
C GLY A 35 1.93 -5.00 -19.12
N GLN A 36 1.57 -4.65 -20.35
CA GLN A 36 0.53 -5.38 -21.06
C GLN A 36 1.05 -6.80 -21.36
N GLN A 37 0.25 -7.79 -20.98
CA GLN A 37 0.52 -9.20 -21.23
C GLN A 37 -0.71 -9.80 -21.91
N PRO A 38 -0.55 -10.69 -22.91
CA PRO A 38 -1.65 -11.43 -23.48
C PRO A 38 -2.30 -12.32 -22.40
N GLY A 39 -3.64 -12.44 -22.43
CA GLY A 39 -4.40 -13.26 -21.49
C GLY A 39 -5.44 -12.50 -20.65
N LYS A 40 -5.82 -13.08 -19.51
CA LYS A 40 -6.90 -12.57 -18.63
C LYS A 40 -6.63 -11.12 -18.22
N ARG A 41 -7.65 -10.26 -18.29
CA ARG A 41 -7.63 -8.87 -17.79
C ARG A 41 -8.22 -8.83 -16.37
N GLY A 42 -7.72 -7.92 -15.53
CA GLY A 42 -8.24 -7.73 -14.16
C GLY A 42 -7.54 -8.60 -13.11
N ARG A 43 -8.28 -8.99 -12.06
CA ARG A 43 -7.77 -9.86 -10.98
C ARG A 43 -7.38 -11.22 -11.57
N GLY A 44 -6.17 -11.72 -11.25
CA GLY A 44 -5.65 -12.97 -11.80
C GLY A 44 -5.05 -12.87 -13.22
N ALA A 45 -4.77 -11.65 -13.69
CA ALA A 45 -3.95 -11.43 -14.89
C ALA A 45 -2.49 -11.83 -14.61
N ASN A 46 -1.94 -12.75 -15.39
CA ASN A 46 -0.54 -13.17 -15.28
C ASN A 46 0.42 -12.01 -15.56
N GLY A 47 1.54 -11.98 -14.83
CA GLY A 47 2.58 -10.96 -15.01
C GLY A 47 2.25 -9.58 -14.43
N LYS A 48 1.19 -9.45 -13.62
CA LYS A 48 0.89 -8.22 -12.88
C LYS A 48 1.14 -8.40 -11.40
N THR A 49 1.79 -7.41 -10.80
CA THR A 49 1.97 -7.32 -9.36
C THR A 49 0.79 -6.60 -8.73
N ILE A 50 0.29 -7.15 -7.64
CA ILE A 50 -0.88 -6.63 -6.92
C ILE A 50 -0.39 -5.69 -5.83
N VAL A 51 -1.01 -4.53 -5.73
CA VAL A 51 -0.74 -3.55 -4.68
C VAL A 51 -2.05 -3.25 -3.95
N LEU A 52 -2.08 -3.51 -2.65
CA LEU A 52 -3.13 -3.07 -1.75
C LEU A 52 -2.89 -1.63 -1.36
N ALA A 53 -3.95 -0.83 -1.30
CA ALA A 53 -3.88 0.58 -0.96
C ALA A 53 -4.93 0.97 0.07
N ALA A 54 -4.48 1.66 1.13
CA ALA A 54 -5.36 2.40 2.03
C ALA A 54 -5.12 3.90 1.90
N VAL A 55 -6.21 4.66 1.81
CA VAL A 55 -6.19 6.12 1.70
C VAL A 55 -7.11 6.72 2.76
N GLU A 56 -6.55 7.59 3.59
CA GLU A 56 -7.31 8.35 4.55
C GLU A 56 -8.19 9.42 3.87
N LYS A 57 -9.47 9.45 4.22
CA LYS A 57 -10.42 10.48 3.80
C LYS A 57 -10.29 11.71 4.72
N GLN A 58 -9.99 12.88 4.15
CA GLN A 58 -9.94 14.17 4.86
C GLN A 58 -10.78 15.21 4.12
N GLY A 59 -12.10 15.14 4.28
CA GLY A 59 -13.05 15.98 3.54
C GLY A 59 -12.88 15.80 2.03
N LYS A 60 -12.64 16.90 1.30
CA LYS A 60 -12.38 16.90 -0.15
C LYS A 60 -10.95 16.48 -0.53
N LYS A 61 -10.05 16.27 0.44
CA LYS A 61 -8.63 15.93 0.22
C LYS A 61 -8.33 14.52 0.75
N PHE A 62 -7.21 13.98 0.27
CA PHE A 62 -6.66 12.73 0.80
C PHE A 62 -5.65 13.03 1.91
N GLY A 63 -5.71 12.25 2.99
CA GLY A 63 -4.79 12.33 4.11
C GLY A 63 -3.48 11.58 3.83
N ARG A 64 -3.17 10.63 4.70
CA ARG A 64 -2.07 9.68 4.53
C ARG A 64 -2.49 8.47 3.70
N ILE A 65 -1.50 7.81 3.11
CA ILE A 65 -1.68 6.59 2.32
C ILE A 65 -0.79 5.46 2.82
N ARG A 66 -1.18 4.22 2.48
CA ARG A 66 -0.41 2.98 2.65
C ARG A 66 -0.48 2.17 1.37
N LEU A 67 0.63 1.58 0.97
CA LEU A 67 0.76 0.74 -0.21
C LEU A 67 1.54 -0.52 0.17
N GLN A 68 1.02 -1.69 -0.19
CA GLN A 68 1.69 -2.96 0.07
C GLN A 68 1.55 -3.89 -1.13
N VAL A 69 2.68 -4.37 -1.63
CA VAL A 69 2.77 -5.41 -2.65
C VAL A 69 2.39 -6.74 -2.03
N VAL A 70 1.49 -7.48 -2.69
CA VAL A 70 0.97 -8.75 -2.20
C VAL A 70 0.96 -9.82 -3.30
N PRO A 71 1.07 -11.11 -2.95
CA PRO A 71 1.08 -12.20 -3.92
C PRO A 71 -0.32 -12.49 -4.48
N ASP A 72 -1.36 -12.26 -3.68
CA ASP A 72 -2.75 -12.53 -4.03
C ASP A 72 -3.72 -11.56 -3.34
N CYS A 73 -5.01 -11.70 -3.63
CA CYS A 73 -6.09 -10.99 -2.93
C CYS A 73 -6.86 -11.92 -1.99
N SER A 74 -6.24 -12.96 -1.43
CA SER A 74 -6.90 -13.81 -0.43
C SER A 74 -7.33 -12.97 0.76
N GLY A 75 -8.46 -13.28 1.39
CA GLY A 75 -8.91 -12.42 2.49
C GLY A 75 -8.05 -12.51 3.74
N ALA A 76 -7.22 -13.54 3.91
CA ALA A 76 -6.17 -13.56 4.95
C ALA A 76 -5.14 -12.44 4.72
N VAL A 77 -4.70 -12.25 3.47
CA VAL A 77 -3.79 -11.16 3.09
C VAL A 77 -4.47 -9.80 3.27
N LEU A 78 -5.75 -9.67 2.89
CA LEU A 78 -6.51 -8.44 3.10
C LEU A 78 -6.70 -8.13 4.59
N GLU A 79 -6.95 -9.14 5.42
CA GLU A 79 -7.14 -9.02 6.86
C GLU A 79 -5.87 -8.59 7.56
N GLN A 80 -4.75 -9.20 7.20
CA GLN A 80 -3.45 -8.78 7.70
C GLN A 80 -3.16 -7.34 7.29
N PHE A 81 -3.44 -6.96 6.05
CA PHE A 81 -3.23 -5.59 5.61
C PHE A 81 -4.06 -4.60 6.43
N VAL A 82 -5.36 -4.86 6.60
CA VAL A 82 -6.27 -3.93 7.29
C VAL A 82 -5.91 -3.85 8.77
N SER A 83 -5.78 -4.98 9.46
CA SER A 83 -5.43 -5.04 10.89
C SER A 83 -4.14 -4.29 11.21
N THR A 84 -3.14 -4.37 10.33
CA THR A 84 -1.85 -3.73 10.59
C THR A 84 -1.80 -2.25 10.19
N ASN A 85 -2.76 -1.76 9.41
CA ASN A 85 -2.76 -0.38 8.90
C ASN A 85 -3.93 0.48 9.42
N VAL A 86 -4.97 -0.14 9.97
CA VAL A 86 -6.22 0.52 10.37
C VAL A 86 -6.56 0.16 11.81
N THR A 87 -6.67 1.18 12.66
CA THR A 87 -7.13 1.02 14.04
C THR A 87 -8.55 0.48 14.08
N THR A 88 -8.79 -0.51 14.94
CA THR A 88 -10.11 -1.08 15.21
C THR A 88 -11.14 0.01 15.49
N GLY A 89 -12.37 -0.17 15.01
CA GLY A 89 -13.44 0.83 15.12
C GLY A 89 -13.40 1.97 14.08
N THR A 90 -12.40 2.00 13.19
CA THR A 90 -12.41 2.93 12.04
C THR A 90 -13.36 2.42 10.95
N THR A 91 -14.07 3.32 10.28
CA THR A 91 -14.88 2.99 9.11
C THR A 91 -14.00 2.67 7.91
N VAL A 92 -14.13 1.46 7.37
CA VAL A 92 -13.45 1.00 6.16
C VAL A 92 -14.42 1.05 4.99
N ILE A 93 -14.02 1.68 3.90
CA ILE A 93 -14.81 1.83 2.68
C ILE A 93 -14.14 1.05 1.55
N THR A 94 -14.79 0.02 1.00
CA THR A 94 -14.23 -0.84 -0.07
C THR A 94 -15.10 -0.87 -1.32
N ASP A 95 -14.56 -1.42 -2.40
CA ASP A 95 -15.37 -1.85 -3.53
C ASP A 95 -16.24 -3.02 -3.05
N GLY A 96 -17.42 -3.21 -3.64
CA GLY A 96 -18.39 -4.23 -3.22
C GLY A 96 -17.94 -5.69 -3.37
N TRP A 97 -16.63 -5.96 -3.43
CA TRP A 97 -16.11 -7.30 -3.63
C TRP A 97 -16.28 -8.21 -2.41
N LYS A 98 -16.73 -9.44 -2.67
CA LYS A 98 -17.05 -10.44 -1.63
C LYS A 98 -15.84 -10.83 -0.77
N GLY A 99 -14.62 -10.66 -1.27
CA GLY A 99 -13.38 -10.94 -0.53
C GLY A 99 -13.22 -10.13 0.76
N TYR A 100 -13.91 -8.99 0.87
CA TYR A 100 -13.89 -8.15 2.09
C TYR A 100 -14.90 -8.57 3.16
N ASN A 101 -15.88 -9.41 2.82
CA ASN A 101 -17.03 -9.67 3.69
C ASN A 101 -16.67 -10.37 5.00
N PHE A 102 -15.66 -11.24 4.98
CA PHE A 102 -15.25 -12.02 6.16
C PHE A 102 -14.13 -11.34 6.95
N THR A 103 -13.32 -10.55 6.26
CA THR A 103 -12.10 -9.90 6.74
C THR A 103 -12.35 -8.70 7.69
N LEU A 104 -13.53 -8.08 7.63
CA LEU A 104 -13.78 -6.79 8.29
C LEU A 104 -14.74 -6.84 9.47
N LYS A 105 -14.95 -8.00 10.10
CA LYS A 105 -15.90 -8.14 11.24
C LYS A 105 -15.57 -7.22 12.43
N ALA A 106 -14.31 -6.87 12.62
CA ALA A 106 -13.84 -5.94 13.66
C ALA A 106 -13.98 -4.45 13.30
N TYR A 107 -14.49 -4.12 12.10
CA TYR A 107 -14.56 -2.77 11.56
C TYR A 107 -15.96 -2.42 11.09
N THR A 108 -16.31 -1.14 11.14
CA THR A 108 -17.51 -0.63 10.45
C THR A 108 -17.25 -0.65 8.95
N HIS A 109 -17.88 -1.57 8.22
CA HIS A 109 -17.63 -1.77 6.79
C HIS A 109 -18.71 -1.11 5.91
N HIS A 110 -18.30 -0.13 5.11
CA HIS A 110 -19.15 0.49 4.08
C HIS A 110 -18.73 -0.01 2.70
N LYS A 111 -19.63 -0.67 1.97
CA LYS A 111 -19.38 -1.16 0.62
C LYS A 111 -19.94 -0.18 -0.40
N ILE A 112 -19.09 0.30 -1.31
CA ILE A 112 -19.54 1.02 -2.50
C ILE A 112 -19.65 0.00 -3.63
N ILE A 113 -20.88 -0.30 -4.03
CA ILE A 113 -21.15 -1.26 -5.10
C ILE A 113 -21.26 -0.50 -6.42
N ALA A 114 -20.28 -0.70 -7.30
CA ALA A 114 -20.17 0.00 -8.58
C ALA A 114 -21.40 -0.09 -9.49
N SER A 115 -22.16 -1.18 -9.39
CA SER A 115 -23.38 -1.40 -10.16
C SER A 115 -24.61 -0.67 -9.59
N LYS A 116 -24.51 -0.10 -8.38
CA LYS A 116 -25.59 0.64 -7.70
C LYS A 116 -25.34 2.14 -7.63
N THR A 117 -24.25 2.60 -8.25
CA THR A 117 -23.86 4.02 -8.28
C THR A 117 -23.91 4.52 -9.71
N ASP A 118 -24.72 5.56 -9.98
CA ASP A 118 -24.84 6.17 -11.30
C ASP A 118 -23.53 6.83 -11.75
N ASP A 119 -22.73 7.33 -10.80
CA ASP A 119 -21.40 7.86 -11.06
C ASP A 119 -20.30 6.84 -10.73
N LYS A 120 -19.92 6.03 -11.72
CA LYS A 120 -18.80 5.08 -11.59
C LYS A 120 -17.44 5.76 -11.32
N SER A 121 -17.30 7.04 -11.63
CA SER A 121 -16.06 7.80 -11.37
C SER A 121 -15.91 8.23 -9.90
N SER A 122 -17.00 8.15 -9.12
CA SER A 122 -17.05 8.46 -7.69
C SER A 122 -16.68 7.28 -6.77
N ILE A 123 -16.40 6.10 -7.33
CA ILE A 123 -16.11 4.90 -6.56
C ILE A 123 -14.65 4.95 -6.09
N LEU A 124 -14.44 5.04 -4.78
CA LEU A 124 -13.10 5.06 -4.14
C LEU A 124 -12.10 6.04 -4.79
N PRO A 125 -12.45 7.34 -4.94
CA PRO A 125 -11.68 8.30 -5.73
C PRO A 125 -10.26 8.48 -5.20
N GLY A 126 -10.05 8.23 -3.90
CA GLY A 126 -8.73 8.23 -3.28
C GLY A 126 -7.81 7.16 -3.84
N VAL A 127 -8.24 5.90 -3.79
CA VAL A 127 -7.37 4.78 -4.19
C VAL A 127 -7.11 4.80 -5.68
N HIS A 128 -8.12 5.05 -6.52
CA HIS A 128 -7.93 5.12 -7.98
C HIS A 128 -7.04 6.29 -8.40
N ARG A 129 -7.12 7.42 -7.69
CA ARG A 129 -6.19 8.54 -7.94
C ARG A 129 -4.76 8.17 -7.56
N ILE A 130 -4.55 7.54 -6.40
CA ILE A 130 -3.22 7.08 -5.98
C ILE A 130 -2.67 6.06 -6.97
N ALA A 131 -3.47 5.07 -7.38
CA ALA A 131 -3.08 4.09 -8.39
C ALA A 131 -2.65 4.75 -9.71
N SER A 132 -3.39 5.77 -10.16
CA SER A 132 -3.06 6.52 -11.37
C SER A 132 -1.73 7.28 -11.24
N LEU A 133 -1.49 7.91 -10.09
CA LEU A 133 -0.25 8.65 -9.83
C LEU A 133 0.96 7.73 -9.72
N VAL A 134 0.82 6.59 -9.05
CA VAL A 134 1.87 5.57 -8.95
C VAL A 134 2.22 5.02 -10.33
N LYS A 135 1.23 4.64 -11.14
CA LYS A 135 1.48 4.17 -12.52
C LYS A 135 2.21 5.21 -13.36
N ARG A 136 1.87 6.50 -13.20
CA ARG A 136 2.56 7.60 -13.89
C ARG A 136 4.00 7.76 -13.42
N LEU A 137 4.28 7.60 -12.13
CA LEU A 137 5.66 7.60 -11.61
C LEU A 137 6.47 6.46 -12.22
N ILE A 138 5.92 5.24 -12.22
CA ILE A 138 6.57 4.06 -12.81
C ILE A 138 6.86 4.31 -14.29
N LEU A 139 5.89 4.80 -15.05
CA LEU A 139 6.08 5.05 -16.48
C LEU A 139 7.05 6.20 -16.77
N GLY A 140 6.96 7.31 -16.02
CA GLY A 140 7.73 8.52 -16.30
C GLY A 140 9.15 8.49 -15.73
N THR A 141 9.29 8.21 -14.43
CA THR A 141 10.57 8.26 -13.74
C THR A 141 11.38 6.98 -13.93
N PHE A 142 10.71 5.83 -13.87
CA PHE A 142 11.36 4.52 -14.00
C PHE A 142 11.25 3.94 -15.42
N GLN A 143 10.73 4.73 -16.38
CA GLN A 143 10.59 4.33 -17.80
C GLN A 143 9.82 3.01 -17.99
N GLY A 144 8.91 2.70 -17.08
CA GLY A 144 8.14 1.45 -17.08
C GLY A 144 8.93 0.21 -16.63
N ARG A 145 10.22 0.33 -16.29
CA ARG A 145 11.07 -0.79 -15.86
C ARG A 145 11.09 -0.91 -14.34
N PHE A 146 10.71 -2.08 -13.82
CA PHE A 146 10.90 -2.45 -12.43
C PHE A 146 11.03 -3.97 -12.31
N GLY A 147 11.83 -4.43 -11.34
CA GLY A 147 11.77 -5.82 -10.86
C GLY A 147 10.64 -5.94 -9.82
N PRO A 148 9.73 -6.93 -9.93
CA PRO A 148 8.67 -7.15 -8.93
C PRO A 148 9.20 -7.23 -7.49
N GLU A 149 10.39 -7.80 -7.31
CA GLU A 149 11.13 -7.92 -6.05
C GLU A 149 11.53 -6.57 -5.43
N HIS A 150 11.64 -5.51 -6.24
CA HIS A 150 11.94 -4.16 -5.77
C HIS A 150 10.71 -3.27 -5.65
N LEU A 151 9.54 -3.74 -6.09
CA LEU A 151 8.36 -2.89 -6.20
C LEU A 151 7.91 -2.31 -4.85
N GLN A 152 8.06 -3.07 -3.76
CA GLN A 152 7.73 -2.57 -2.43
C GLN A 152 8.60 -1.37 -2.04
N ASN A 153 9.87 -1.34 -2.41
CA ASN A 153 10.76 -0.21 -2.11
C ASN A 153 10.31 1.07 -2.84
N TYR A 154 9.84 0.94 -4.09
CA TYR A 154 9.25 2.07 -4.82
C TYR A 154 7.93 2.53 -4.19
N MET A 155 7.11 1.60 -3.67
CA MET A 155 5.89 1.96 -2.95
C MET A 155 6.22 2.70 -1.66
N ASP A 156 7.21 2.24 -0.89
CA ASP A 156 7.64 2.87 0.36
C ASP A 156 8.20 4.28 0.13
N GLU A 157 9.00 4.49 -0.91
CA GLU A 157 9.50 5.80 -1.33
C GLU A 157 8.36 6.75 -1.70
N TYR A 158 7.40 6.27 -2.50
CA TYR A 158 6.22 7.06 -2.88
C TYR A 158 5.37 7.43 -1.65
N VAL A 159 5.10 6.47 -0.77
CA VAL A 159 4.37 6.67 0.49
C VAL A 159 5.10 7.69 1.37
N PHE A 160 6.43 7.60 1.48
CA PHE A 160 7.24 8.54 2.26
C PHE A 160 7.05 9.98 1.76
N ARG A 161 7.16 10.19 0.44
CA ARG A 161 7.00 11.49 -0.21
C ARG A 161 5.58 12.01 -0.07
N PHE A 162 4.58 11.17 -0.37
CA PHE A 162 3.17 11.55 -0.31
C PHE A 162 2.76 11.95 1.10
N ASN A 163 3.11 11.16 2.12
CA ASN A 163 2.71 11.42 3.50
C ASN A 163 3.39 12.66 4.10
N ARG A 164 4.49 13.14 3.50
CA ARG A 164 5.24 14.33 3.94
C ARG A 164 5.13 15.52 3.00
N ARG A 165 4.30 15.45 1.96
CA ARG A 165 4.14 16.50 0.93
C ARG A 165 3.71 17.86 1.50
N LYS A 166 2.98 17.86 2.62
CA LYS A 166 2.53 19.08 3.31
C LYS A 166 3.57 19.65 4.30
N SER A 167 4.71 18.98 4.52
CA SER A 167 5.74 19.48 5.42
C SER A 167 6.42 20.71 4.83
N ARG A 168 6.29 21.85 5.51
CA ARG A 168 6.92 23.14 5.15
C ARG A 168 8.41 23.18 5.51
N ASN A 169 8.86 22.32 6.41
CA ASN A 169 10.25 22.25 6.83
C ASN A 169 10.95 21.10 6.08
N ILE A 170 11.95 21.43 5.25
CA ILE A 170 12.72 20.46 4.48
C ILE A 170 13.70 19.67 5.35
N GLY A 171 14.29 20.30 6.37
CA GLY A 171 15.15 19.65 7.36
C GLY A 171 14.46 18.49 8.06
N LYS A 172 13.16 18.62 8.40
CA LYS A 172 12.38 17.50 8.97
C LYS A 172 12.25 16.29 8.04
N LYS A 173 12.27 16.49 6.72
CA LYS A 173 12.26 15.38 5.75
C LYS A 173 13.62 14.68 5.74
N PHE A 174 14.70 15.46 5.65
CA PHE A 174 16.07 14.95 5.71
C PHE A 174 16.33 14.17 6.99
N MET A 175 16.02 14.74 8.15
CA MET A 175 16.21 14.09 9.45
C MET A 175 15.44 12.78 9.56
N ARG A 176 14.27 12.67 8.91
CA ARG A 176 13.53 11.41 8.90
C ARG A 176 14.22 10.33 8.06
N ILE A 177 14.82 10.71 6.93
CA ILE A 177 15.63 9.79 6.13
C ILE A 177 16.85 9.36 6.94
N ALA A 178 17.56 10.30 7.58
CA ALA A 178 18.71 9.99 8.42
C ALA A 178 18.34 8.99 9.54
N GLN A 179 17.24 9.22 10.26
CA GLN A 179 16.71 8.29 11.26
C GLN A 179 16.39 6.90 10.68
N GLN A 180 15.86 6.83 9.45
CA GLN A 180 15.59 5.55 8.80
C GLN A 180 16.89 4.82 8.45
N VAL A 181 17.88 5.52 7.91
CA VAL A 181 19.19 4.95 7.55
C VAL A 181 19.89 4.40 8.80
N THR A 182 19.90 5.14 9.91
CA THR A 182 20.52 4.68 11.16
C THR A 182 19.83 3.47 11.78
N SER A 183 18.54 3.30 11.48
CA SER A 183 17.72 2.20 12.00
C SER A 183 17.54 1.05 11.01
N SER A 184 18.23 1.10 9.86
CA SER A 184 18.15 0.09 8.80
C SER A 184 19.25 -0.95 8.95
N THR A 185 18.97 -2.19 8.56
CA THR A 185 19.98 -3.23 8.45
C THR A 185 20.97 -2.94 7.34
N LYS A 186 22.25 -3.24 7.58
CA LYS A 186 23.27 -3.23 6.53
C LYS A 186 22.90 -4.26 5.47
N MET A 187 22.97 -3.85 4.20
CA MET A 187 22.73 -4.71 3.05
C MET A 187 23.93 -4.70 2.12
N THR A 188 24.29 -5.87 1.61
CA THR A 188 25.32 -6.01 0.58
C THR A 188 24.73 -5.72 -0.81
N TYR A 189 25.59 -5.34 -1.76
CA TYR A 189 25.18 -5.11 -3.15
C TYR A 189 24.50 -6.34 -3.77
N LYS A 190 24.98 -7.55 -3.48
CA LYS A 190 24.37 -8.81 -3.96
C LYS A 190 22.95 -9.01 -3.41
N GLN A 191 22.71 -8.67 -2.15
CA GLN A 191 21.37 -8.73 -1.56
C GLN A 191 20.41 -7.71 -2.19
N ILE A 192 20.92 -6.51 -2.51
CA ILE A 192 20.14 -5.50 -3.24
C ILE A 192 19.75 -6.02 -4.62
N LEU A 193 20.70 -6.53 -5.41
CA LEU A 193 20.43 -7.10 -6.73
C LEU A 193 19.50 -8.32 -6.68
N GLY A 194 19.62 -9.14 -5.64
CA GLY A 194 18.77 -10.31 -5.44
C GLY A 194 17.37 -10.00 -4.93
N GLY A 195 17.00 -8.72 -4.77
CA GLY A 195 15.69 -8.33 -4.27
C GLY A 195 15.44 -8.76 -2.83
N THR A 196 16.51 -8.99 -2.05
CA THR A 196 16.38 -9.28 -0.63
C THR A 196 15.73 -8.08 0.02
N SER A 197 14.59 -8.28 0.66
CA SER A 197 13.97 -7.20 1.39
C SER A 197 14.81 -6.90 2.64
N PRO A 198 15.15 -5.64 2.95
CA PRO A 198 15.80 -5.29 4.22
C PRO A 198 14.99 -5.78 5.42
N TYR A 199 13.69 -5.89 5.22
CA TYR A 199 12.74 -6.41 6.19
C TYR A 199 12.88 -7.91 6.49
N CYS A 200 13.42 -8.71 5.57
CA CYS A 200 13.70 -10.13 5.80
C CYS A 200 15.02 -10.33 6.57
N LEU A 201 15.90 -9.34 6.61
CA LEU A 201 17.19 -9.40 7.31
C LEU A 201 17.10 -9.01 8.78
N LEU A 202 15.99 -8.40 9.20
CA LEU A 202 15.65 -8.09 10.59
C LEU A 202 15.00 -9.26 11.34
N ALA A 203 14.76 -10.37 10.64
CA ALA A 203 14.02 -11.54 11.15
C ALA A 203 14.93 -12.65 11.72
N ASN A 204 16.25 -12.47 11.64
CA ASN A 204 17.28 -13.42 12.06
C ASN A 204 18.16 -12.82 13.15
#